data_AF-H6NF20-F1
#
_entry.id   AF-H6NF20-F1
#
_cell.length_a   1.000
_cell.length_b   1.000
_cell.length_c   1.000
_cell.angle_alpha   90.00
_cell.angle_beta   90.00
_cell.angle_gamma   90.00
#
_symmetry.space_group_name_H-M   'P 1'
#
loop_
_entity.id
_entity.type
_entity.pdbx_description
1 polymer ?
#
loop_
_entity_poly.entity_id
_entity_poly.type
_entity_poly.pdbx_seq_one_letter_code
_entity_poly.pdbx_strand_id
1 'polypeptide(L)'
;MNFQVPDPKRVRVLMNTDAKNEADDQYAIVHALLTPMFMNKGMIAAHFGTARTTESMEESYAEVKHVLSLMGDAGEVPVYKGAPQALQDEQTPVVSEGAEAIIREALLDDSHRLFVVFLGPLTDLASAYLMEPRIADRLTAVWIGGGPYPNGRSEFNLSNDIHAANVVMGSNIPLWQVPQNVYGMMRVSLAELEARVKPHGEIGKYLFDQLIQYNDDPAHGWPRGECWGLGDSPAVSLILDDLEYSDGFVTVPAPRITADMHYVHHQTERLIRVYRNVDVRFTLEDMYAKLELFAKKQAGK
;
A
#
# COMPACT_ATOMS: atom_id res chain seq x y z
N MET A 1 17.30 1.69 -16.60
CA MET A 1 17.45 3.09 -16.11
C MET A 1 18.93 3.40 -16.03
N ASN A 2 19.35 4.56 -16.55
CA ASN A 2 20.77 4.95 -16.64
C ASN A 2 21.18 6.01 -15.60
N PHE A 3 20.23 6.51 -14.80
CA PHE A 3 20.51 7.35 -13.65
C PHE A 3 20.69 6.51 -12.39
N GLN A 4 21.40 7.04 -11.40
CA GLN A 4 21.59 6.43 -10.09
C GLN A 4 21.03 7.34 -9.01
N VAL A 5 20.37 6.74 -8.01
CA VAL A 5 19.95 7.46 -6.81
C VAL A 5 21.09 7.39 -5.80
N PRO A 6 21.62 8.52 -5.31
CA PRO A 6 22.63 8.52 -4.25
C PRO A 6 22.15 7.75 -3.03
N ASP A 7 23.01 6.95 -2.42
CA ASP A 7 22.67 6.11 -1.27
C ASP A 7 21.97 6.88 -0.13
N PRO A 8 22.44 8.08 0.29
CA PRO A 8 21.76 8.87 1.35
C PRO A 8 20.33 9.34 0.99
N LYS A 9 19.94 9.25 -0.28
CA LYS A 9 18.58 9.58 -0.75
C LYS A 9 17.68 8.34 -0.88
N ARG A 10 18.21 7.15 -0.62
CA ARG A 10 17.42 5.91 -0.66
C ARG A 10 16.70 5.70 0.67
N VAL A 11 15.65 4.91 0.62
CA VAL A 11 14.81 4.58 1.78
C VAL A 11 14.48 3.11 1.80
N ARG A 12 14.33 2.54 2.99
CA ARG A 12 13.92 1.15 3.18
C ARG A 12 12.41 1.08 3.10
N VAL A 13 11.88 0.10 2.38
CA VAL A 13 10.43 -0.07 2.19
C VAL A 13 10.04 -1.52 2.46
N LEU A 14 9.10 -1.71 3.38
CA LEU A 14 8.28 -2.92 3.49
C LEU A 14 6.88 -2.57 2.99
N MET A 15 6.30 -3.40 2.13
CA MET A 15 4.96 -3.18 1.60
C MET A 15 4.03 -4.32 2.05
N ASN A 16 2.99 -3.95 2.78
CA ASN A 16 1.87 -4.78 3.18
C ASN A 16 0.72 -4.54 2.20
N THR A 17 0.23 -5.61 1.59
CA THR A 17 -0.71 -5.57 0.46
C THR A 17 -1.72 -6.69 0.59
N ASP A 18 -2.97 -6.40 0.28
CA ASP A 18 -4.05 -7.38 0.21
C ASP A 18 -4.33 -7.74 -1.26
N ALA A 19 -3.26 -7.83 -2.06
CA ALA A 19 -3.28 -8.23 -3.46
C ALA A 19 -4.25 -9.40 -3.70
N LYS A 20 -4.89 -9.43 -4.86
CA LYS A 20 -6.01 -10.33 -5.20
C LYS A 20 -7.36 -9.94 -4.58
N ASN A 21 -7.43 -8.99 -3.65
CA ASN A 21 -8.70 -8.39 -3.28
C ASN A 21 -9.35 -7.71 -4.50
N GLU A 22 -8.61 -6.82 -5.15
CA GLU A 22 -8.97 -6.18 -6.42
C GLU A 22 -7.84 -6.34 -7.44
N ALA A 23 -7.51 -5.27 -8.17
CA ALA A 23 -6.60 -5.30 -9.31
C ALA A 23 -5.54 -4.19 -9.31
N ASP A 24 -5.52 -3.31 -8.32
CA ASP A 24 -4.61 -2.16 -8.27
C ASP A 24 -3.35 -2.35 -7.40
N ASP A 25 -3.38 -3.19 -6.36
CA ASP A 25 -2.20 -3.54 -5.56
C ASP A 25 -1.02 -3.96 -6.44
N GLN A 26 -1.28 -4.78 -7.47
CA GLN A 26 -0.26 -5.29 -8.38
C GLN A 26 0.50 -4.17 -9.09
N TYR A 27 -0.18 -3.07 -9.40
CA TYR A 27 0.46 -1.88 -9.99
C TYR A 27 1.37 -1.20 -8.98
N ALA A 28 0.93 -1.04 -7.73
CA ALA A 28 1.74 -0.45 -6.66
C ALA A 28 2.98 -1.32 -6.33
N ILE A 29 2.84 -2.65 -6.29
CA ILE A 29 3.94 -3.60 -6.12
C ILE A 29 4.98 -3.42 -7.22
N VAL A 30 4.55 -3.44 -8.48
CA VAL A 30 5.47 -3.27 -9.63
C VAL A 30 6.14 -1.90 -9.60
N HIS A 31 5.39 -0.83 -9.28
CA HIS A 31 5.93 0.52 -9.18
C HIS A 31 7.01 0.63 -8.09
N ALA A 32 6.78 0.05 -6.92
CA ALA A 32 7.75 0.01 -5.81
C ALA A 32 9.03 -0.76 -6.17
N LEU A 33 8.89 -1.94 -6.78
CA LEU A 33 10.02 -2.76 -7.21
C LEU A 33 10.88 -2.07 -8.26
N LEU A 34 10.24 -1.33 -9.17
CA LEU A 34 10.93 -0.58 -10.21
C LEU A 34 11.45 0.79 -9.75
N THR A 35 11.28 1.16 -8.48
CA THR A 35 11.71 2.45 -7.95
C THR A 35 13.12 2.38 -7.36
N PRO A 36 14.16 3.00 -7.97
CA PRO A 36 15.54 2.86 -7.49
C PRO A 36 15.81 3.55 -6.14
N MET A 37 14.98 4.52 -5.77
CA MET A 37 15.02 5.14 -4.44
C MET A 37 14.70 4.13 -3.33
N PHE A 38 13.96 3.07 -3.65
CA PHE A 38 13.52 2.10 -2.66
C PHE A 38 14.55 0.98 -2.53
N MET A 39 14.87 0.67 -1.28
CA MET A 39 15.49 -0.57 -0.86
C MET A 39 14.35 -1.48 -0.41
N ASN A 40 13.74 -2.21 -1.36
CA ASN A 40 12.63 -3.10 -1.06
C ASN A 40 13.09 -4.23 -0.14
N LYS A 41 12.62 -4.23 1.11
CA LYS A 41 13.00 -5.17 2.17
C LYS A 41 12.13 -6.42 2.20
N GLY A 42 10.96 -6.35 1.57
CA GLY A 42 10.04 -7.47 1.45
C GLY A 42 8.61 -7.03 1.22
N MET A 43 7.78 -8.01 0.91
CA MET A 43 6.34 -7.89 0.74
C MET A 43 5.63 -8.68 1.85
N ILE A 44 4.57 -8.14 2.40
CA ILE A 44 3.74 -8.79 3.43
C ILE A 44 2.35 -8.95 2.82
N ALA A 45 1.90 -10.20 2.70
CA ALA A 45 0.55 -10.51 2.22
C ALA A 45 -0.45 -10.36 3.37
N ALA A 46 -1.42 -9.46 3.22
CA ALA A 46 -2.44 -9.18 4.20
C ALA A 46 -3.76 -9.90 3.88
N HIS A 47 -4.60 -10.08 4.90
CA HIS A 47 -5.99 -10.48 4.69
C HIS A 47 -6.81 -9.30 4.14
N PHE A 48 -7.82 -9.59 3.32
CA PHE A 48 -8.86 -8.64 2.90
C PHE A 48 -10.24 -9.03 3.47
N GLY A 49 -10.21 -9.56 4.70
CA GLY A 49 -11.39 -9.99 5.45
C GLY A 49 -11.88 -11.37 5.04
N THR A 50 -13.08 -11.72 5.50
CA THR A 50 -13.64 -13.07 5.36
C THR A 50 -14.93 -13.14 4.52
N ALA A 51 -15.37 -12.00 3.97
CA ALA A 51 -16.66 -11.91 3.27
C ALA A 51 -16.67 -12.69 1.96
N ARG A 52 -15.55 -12.65 1.21
CA ARG A 52 -15.40 -13.34 -0.07
C ARG A 52 -14.82 -14.75 0.06
N THR A 53 -13.90 -14.94 0.99
CA THR A 53 -13.08 -16.14 1.18
C THR A 53 -12.58 -16.18 2.62
N THR A 54 -12.31 -17.37 3.17
CA THR A 54 -11.66 -17.52 4.48
C THR A 54 -10.13 -17.64 4.38
N GLU A 55 -9.59 -17.63 3.17
CA GLU A 55 -8.16 -17.83 2.88
C GLU A 55 -7.53 -16.56 2.26
N SER A 56 -8.09 -15.38 2.53
CA SER A 56 -7.72 -14.13 1.84
C SER A 56 -6.24 -13.79 1.93
N MET A 57 -5.60 -14.01 3.08
CA MET A 57 -4.15 -13.84 3.23
C MET A 57 -3.35 -14.80 2.33
N GLU A 58 -3.78 -16.06 2.20
CA GLU A 58 -3.11 -17.04 1.35
C GLU A 58 -3.31 -16.72 -0.14
N GLU A 59 -4.50 -16.25 -0.53
CA GLU A 59 -4.77 -15.74 -1.89
C GLU A 59 -3.86 -14.55 -2.21
N SER A 60 -3.72 -13.61 -1.28
CA SER A 60 -2.79 -12.47 -1.43
C SER A 60 -1.34 -12.92 -1.52
N TYR A 61 -0.91 -13.86 -0.67
CA TYR A 61 0.44 -14.40 -0.70
C TYR A 61 0.76 -15.06 -2.04
N ALA A 62 -0.17 -15.87 -2.57
CA ALA A 62 -0.02 -16.51 -3.87
C ALA A 62 0.08 -15.49 -5.00
N GLU A 63 -0.75 -14.44 -4.97
CA GLU A 63 -0.75 -13.36 -5.96
C GLU A 63 0.55 -12.55 -5.93
N VAL A 64 1.03 -12.14 -4.75
CA VAL A 64 2.32 -11.46 -4.59
C VAL A 64 3.44 -12.32 -5.17
N LYS A 65 3.49 -13.61 -4.83
CA LYS A 65 4.48 -14.54 -5.38
C LYS A 65 4.41 -14.65 -6.90
N HIS A 66 3.20 -14.63 -7.46
CA HIS A 66 3.01 -14.67 -8.90
C HIS A 66 3.53 -13.39 -9.58
N VAL A 67 3.14 -12.21 -9.11
CA VAL A 67 3.63 -10.91 -9.62
C VAL A 67 5.17 -10.85 -9.58
N LEU A 68 5.77 -11.23 -8.45
CA LEU A 68 7.23 -11.27 -8.30
C LEU A 68 7.90 -12.23 -9.29
N SER A 69 7.28 -13.38 -9.56
CA SER A 69 7.83 -14.34 -10.54
C SER A 69 7.90 -13.76 -11.96
N LEU A 70 6.92 -12.94 -12.36
CA LEU A 70 6.89 -12.26 -13.66
C LEU A 70 7.94 -11.13 -13.77
N MET A 71 8.48 -10.68 -12.64
CA MET A 71 9.50 -9.62 -12.57
C MET A 71 10.93 -10.15 -12.66
N GLY A 72 11.14 -11.48 -12.61
CA GLY A 72 12.48 -12.10 -12.62
C GLY A 72 13.38 -11.55 -11.50
N ASP A 73 14.62 -11.18 -11.81
CA ASP A 73 15.58 -10.61 -10.84
C ASP A 73 15.02 -9.40 -10.06
N ALA A 74 14.13 -8.60 -10.68
CA ALA A 74 13.53 -7.44 -10.01
C ALA A 74 12.48 -7.82 -8.96
N GLY A 75 11.99 -9.07 -8.98
CA GLY A 75 11.08 -9.65 -7.99
C GLY A 75 11.78 -10.41 -6.86
N GLU A 76 13.11 -10.42 -6.80
CA GLU A 76 13.87 -11.12 -5.76
C GLU A 76 13.83 -10.36 -4.41
N VAL A 77 12.67 -10.40 -3.76
CA VAL A 77 12.46 -9.87 -2.41
C VAL A 77 11.78 -10.93 -1.54
N PRO A 78 12.02 -10.92 -0.20
CA PRO A 78 11.29 -11.78 0.71
C PRO A 78 9.78 -11.52 0.64
N VAL A 79 8.98 -12.58 0.82
CA VAL A 79 7.53 -12.49 0.97
C VAL A 79 7.15 -13.16 2.28
N TYR A 80 6.36 -12.46 3.08
CA TYR A 80 5.94 -12.88 4.40
C TYR A 80 4.43 -13.05 4.43
N LYS A 81 3.96 -14.10 5.12
CA LYS A 81 2.55 -14.25 5.45
C LYS A 81 2.18 -13.30 6.58
N GLY A 82 1.28 -12.36 6.30
CA GLY A 82 0.72 -11.47 7.31
C GLY A 82 -0.29 -12.16 8.20
N ALA A 83 -0.96 -11.38 9.04
CA ALA A 83 -2.03 -11.87 9.89
C ALA A 83 -3.16 -12.47 9.02
N PRO A 84 -3.66 -13.68 9.32
CA PRO A 84 -4.71 -14.31 8.52
C PRO A 84 -6.11 -13.69 8.74
N GLN A 85 -6.26 -12.87 9.78
CA GLN A 85 -7.54 -12.29 10.20
C GLN A 85 -7.31 -11.02 11.03
N ALA A 86 -8.36 -10.23 11.18
CA ALA A 86 -8.39 -9.03 12.01
C ALA A 86 -8.04 -9.32 13.48
N LEU A 87 -7.62 -8.28 14.20
CA LEU A 87 -7.46 -8.32 15.64
C LEU A 87 -8.80 -8.65 16.33
N GLN A 88 -8.73 -9.45 17.40
CA GLN A 88 -9.88 -9.72 18.26
C GLN A 88 -10.29 -8.50 19.09
N ASP A 89 -9.30 -7.74 19.55
CA ASP A 89 -9.43 -6.52 20.34
C ASP A 89 -8.17 -5.66 20.17
N GLU A 90 -8.15 -4.49 20.81
CA GLU A 90 -7.05 -3.51 20.67
C GLU A 90 -5.88 -3.78 21.63
N GLN A 91 -5.85 -4.94 22.28
CA GLN A 91 -4.80 -5.32 23.24
C GLN A 91 -4.06 -6.59 22.83
N THR A 92 -4.69 -7.44 22.01
CA THR A 92 -4.20 -8.77 21.69
C THR A 92 -3.66 -8.81 20.25
N PRO A 93 -2.34 -8.90 20.04
CA PRO A 93 -1.77 -8.98 18.70
C PRO A 93 -2.10 -10.32 18.02
N VAL A 94 -2.16 -10.31 16.69
CA VAL A 94 -2.10 -11.51 15.87
C VAL A 94 -0.66 -11.70 15.40
N VAL A 95 0.04 -12.68 15.97
CA VAL A 95 1.43 -12.97 15.60
C VAL A 95 1.47 -13.53 14.17
N SER A 96 2.29 -12.91 13.31
CA SER A 96 2.46 -13.28 11.90
C SER A 96 3.91 -13.07 11.46
N GLU A 97 4.32 -13.69 10.35
CA GLU A 97 5.64 -13.42 9.75
C GLU A 97 5.76 -11.95 9.33
N GLY A 98 4.65 -11.35 8.88
CA GLY A 98 4.56 -9.94 8.53
C GLY A 98 4.85 -9.00 9.70
N ALA A 99 4.18 -9.21 10.84
CA ALA A 99 4.42 -8.41 12.05
C ALA A 99 5.86 -8.56 12.55
N GLU A 100 6.40 -9.78 12.55
CA GLU A 100 7.80 -10.03 12.92
C GLU A 100 8.80 -9.38 11.95
N ALA A 101 8.50 -9.36 10.65
CA ALA A 101 9.34 -8.70 9.65
C ALA A 101 9.38 -7.18 9.87
N ILE A 102 8.24 -6.55 10.19
CA ILE A 102 8.15 -5.13 10.55
C ILE A 102 9.05 -4.84 11.76
N ILE A 103 8.93 -5.63 12.83
CA ILE A 103 9.74 -5.46 14.06
C ILE A 103 11.22 -5.59 13.73
N ARG A 104 11.60 -6.63 12.99
CA ARG A 104 13.01 -6.91 12.66
C ARG A 104 13.64 -5.78 11.85
N GLU A 105 12.96 -5.28 10.83
CA GLU A 105 13.49 -4.21 9.97
C GLU A 105 13.53 -2.86 10.70
N ALA A 106 12.53 -2.58 11.54
CA ALA A 106 12.47 -1.34 12.34
C ALA A 106 13.58 -1.27 13.40
N LEU A 107 13.95 -2.40 14.01
CA LEU A 107 15.00 -2.47 15.02
C LEU A 107 16.41 -2.62 14.43
N LEU A 108 16.53 -2.74 13.11
CA LEU A 108 17.83 -2.83 12.44
C LEU A 108 18.57 -1.49 12.55
N ASP A 109 19.86 -1.56 12.91
CA ASP A 109 20.74 -0.39 12.99
C ASP A 109 21.15 0.06 11.57
N ASP A 110 20.29 0.86 10.94
CA ASP A 110 20.48 1.39 9.59
C ASP A 110 20.00 2.84 9.54
N SER A 111 20.84 3.71 8.97
CA SER A 111 20.60 5.15 8.89
C SER A 111 19.51 5.53 7.89
N HIS A 112 19.14 4.65 6.96
CA HIS A 112 18.08 4.89 6.01
C HIS A 112 16.73 4.84 6.71
N ARG A 113 15.87 5.83 6.43
CA ARG A 113 14.49 5.85 6.91
C ARG A 113 13.75 4.60 6.45
N LEU A 114 12.97 4.01 7.36
CA LEU A 114 12.06 2.91 7.05
C LEU A 114 10.64 3.45 6.83
N PHE A 115 10.09 3.14 5.67
CA PHE A 115 8.67 3.26 5.40
C PHE A 115 8.03 1.87 5.40
N VAL A 116 6.89 1.76 6.06
CA VAL A 116 6.04 0.57 5.99
C VAL A 116 4.72 0.97 5.36
N VAL A 117 4.46 0.45 4.16
CA VAL A 117 3.31 0.78 3.34
C VAL A 117 2.20 -0.23 3.59
N PHE A 118 0.95 0.23 3.67
CA PHE A 118 -0.24 -0.59 3.86
C PHE A 118 -1.27 -0.24 2.78
N LEU A 119 -1.50 -1.19 1.89
CA LEU A 119 -2.52 -1.12 0.83
C LEU A 119 -3.84 -1.76 1.25
N GLY A 120 -3.83 -2.50 2.36
CA GLY A 120 -4.99 -3.15 2.98
C GLY A 120 -5.20 -2.74 4.45
N PRO A 121 -5.68 -3.65 5.32
CA PRO A 121 -5.87 -3.37 6.75
C PRO A 121 -4.53 -3.21 7.50
N LEU A 122 -4.58 -2.52 8.65
CA LEU A 122 -3.40 -2.22 9.47
C LEU A 122 -3.00 -3.33 10.45
N THR A 123 -3.54 -4.54 10.30
CA THR A 123 -3.46 -5.65 11.26
C THR A 123 -2.03 -6.02 11.63
N ASP A 124 -1.14 -6.13 10.63
CA ASP A 124 0.26 -6.47 10.87
C ASP A 124 1.02 -5.32 11.56
N LEU A 125 0.69 -4.04 11.27
CA LEU A 125 1.30 -2.90 11.97
C LEU A 125 0.87 -2.85 13.43
N ALA A 126 -0.43 -3.00 13.67
CA ALA A 126 -1.00 -2.98 15.00
C ALA A 126 -0.44 -4.15 15.83
N SER A 127 -0.38 -5.34 15.26
CA SER A 127 0.23 -6.51 15.90
C SER A 127 1.71 -6.27 16.20
N ALA A 128 2.48 -5.76 15.24
CA ALA A 128 3.89 -5.44 15.44
C ALA A 128 4.10 -4.43 16.58
N TYR A 129 3.25 -3.39 16.64
CA TYR A 129 3.31 -2.38 17.70
C TYR A 129 2.94 -2.92 19.08
N LEU A 130 1.88 -3.74 19.16
CA LEU A 130 1.46 -4.38 20.41
C LEU A 130 2.52 -5.36 20.93
N MET A 131 3.24 -6.04 20.03
CA MET A 131 4.35 -6.93 20.37
C MET A 131 5.61 -6.16 20.77
N GLU A 132 5.90 -5.04 20.10
CA GLU A 132 7.12 -4.25 20.30
C GLU A 132 6.88 -2.74 20.12
N PRO A 133 6.43 -2.04 21.19
CA PRO A 133 6.11 -0.61 21.10
C PRO A 133 7.30 0.29 20.70
N ARG A 134 8.55 -0.18 20.88
CA ARG A 134 9.76 0.59 20.53
C ARG A 134 9.90 0.85 19.03
N ILE A 135 9.15 0.17 18.17
CA ILE A 135 9.16 0.43 16.72
C ILE A 135 8.55 1.78 16.35
N ALA A 136 7.77 2.40 17.24
CA ALA A 136 7.04 3.64 16.95
C ALA A 136 7.96 4.79 16.48
N ASP A 137 9.15 4.88 17.06
CA ASP A 137 10.13 5.92 16.74
C ASP A 137 11.12 5.49 15.63
N ARG A 138 10.87 4.35 14.97
CA ARG A 138 11.81 3.70 14.05
C ARG A 138 11.30 3.58 12.61
N LEU A 139 10.04 3.91 12.36
CA LEU A 139 9.42 3.80 11.04
C LEU A 139 8.42 4.94 10.77
N THR A 140 8.05 5.10 9.50
CA THR A 140 6.87 5.89 9.08
C THR A 140 5.90 4.96 8.36
N ALA A 141 4.65 4.90 8.83
CA ALA A 141 3.60 4.14 8.18
C ALA A 141 2.90 4.98 7.10
N VAL A 142 2.67 4.41 5.92
CA VAL A 142 1.84 4.99 4.86
C VAL A 142 0.65 4.08 4.66
N TRP A 143 -0.57 4.60 4.79
CA TRP A 143 -1.79 3.82 4.74
C TRP A 143 -2.76 4.36 3.70
N ILE A 144 -3.09 3.52 2.71
CA ILE A 144 -4.21 3.72 1.81
C ILE A 144 -5.46 3.19 2.50
N GLY A 145 -6.24 4.09 3.10
CA GLY A 145 -7.39 3.65 3.89
C GLY A 145 -8.04 4.73 4.73
N GLY A 146 -9.25 4.42 5.16
CA GLY A 146 -10.12 5.32 5.91
C GLY A 146 -10.88 6.34 5.04
N GLY A 147 -11.98 6.82 5.62
CA GLY A 147 -12.90 7.73 4.96
C GLY A 147 -12.43 9.20 4.89
N PRO A 148 -13.18 10.04 4.15
CA PRO A 148 -12.89 11.45 4.05
C PRO A 148 -13.07 12.16 5.39
N TYR A 149 -12.17 13.10 5.66
CA TYR A 149 -12.26 13.98 6.82
C TYR A 149 -13.32 15.08 6.61
N PRO A 150 -13.95 15.57 7.69
CA PRO A 150 -13.70 15.20 9.09
C PRO A 150 -14.50 13.99 9.57
N ASN A 151 -15.51 13.52 8.82
CA ASN A 151 -16.51 12.62 9.38
C ASN A 151 -16.12 11.14 9.35
N GLY A 152 -15.19 10.74 8.48
CA GLY A 152 -15.05 9.34 8.10
C GLY A 152 -16.25 8.87 7.27
N ARG A 153 -16.21 7.61 6.84
CA ARG A 153 -17.32 6.85 6.24
C ARG A 153 -16.88 5.40 6.05
N SER A 154 -17.79 4.56 5.57
CA SER A 154 -17.46 3.20 5.13
C SER A 154 -16.33 3.18 4.10
N GLU A 155 -15.30 2.40 4.40
CA GLU A 155 -14.09 2.25 3.58
C GLU A 155 -13.56 0.83 3.76
N PHE A 156 -13.13 0.19 2.67
CA PHE A 156 -12.90 -1.26 2.62
C PHE A 156 -11.76 -1.70 3.54
N ASN A 157 -10.59 -1.06 3.41
CA ASN A 157 -9.39 -1.42 4.18
C ASN A 157 -9.60 -1.20 5.69
N LEU A 158 -10.22 -0.09 6.07
CA LEU A 158 -10.61 0.19 7.44
C LEU A 158 -11.63 -0.82 7.97
N SER A 159 -12.62 -1.21 7.16
CA SER A 159 -13.67 -2.15 7.58
C SER A 159 -13.13 -3.54 7.89
N ASN A 160 -12.01 -3.93 7.26
CA ASN A 160 -11.38 -5.21 7.48
C ASN A 160 -10.68 -5.32 8.84
N ASP A 161 -10.27 -4.21 9.46
CA ASP A 161 -9.79 -4.20 10.84
C ASP A 161 -9.84 -2.81 11.52
N ILE A 162 -10.99 -2.49 12.14
CA ILE A 162 -11.19 -1.26 12.90
C ILE A 162 -10.35 -1.25 14.19
N HIS A 163 -10.12 -2.42 14.81
CA HIS A 163 -9.31 -2.53 16.01
C HIS A 163 -7.85 -2.17 15.72
N ALA A 164 -7.27 -2.74 14.67
CA ALA A 164 -5.93 -2.38 14.24
C ALA A 164 -5.79 -0.90 13.90
N ALA A 165 -6.76 -0.34 13.16
CA ALA A 165 -6.76 1.09 12.88
C ALA A 165 -6.78 1.93 14.17
N ASN A 166 -7.61 1.57 15.16
CA ASN A 166 -7.64 2.25 16.45
C ASN A 166 -6.34 2.10 17.27
N VAL A 167 -5.68 0.94 17.23
CA VAL A 167 -4.36 0.73 17.83
C VAL A 167 -3.33 1.69 17.21
N VAL A 168 -3.29 1.79 15.88
CA VAL A 168 -2.33 2.66 15.18
C VAL A 168 -2.64 4.14 15.40
N MET A 169 -3.93 4.53 15.38
CA MET A 169 -4.36 5.90 15.69
C MET A 169 -4.02 6.31 17.13
N GLY A 170 -4.03 5.37 18.07
CA GLY A 170 -3.62 5.57 19.47
C GLY A 170 -2.12 5.40 19.75
N SER A 171 -1.34 4.89 18.80
CA SER A 171 0.12 4.71 18.93
C SER A 171 0.91 6.00 18.69
N ASN A 172 2.22 5.99 18.92
CA ASN A 172 3.13 7.09 18.55
C ASN A 172 3.72 6.96 17.13
N ILE A 173 3.32 5.95 16.34
CA ILE A 173 3.88 5.71 15.00
C ILE A 173 3.58 6.90 14.07
N PRO A 174 4.58 7.54 13.44
CA PRO A 174 4.32 8.50 12.37
C PRO A 174 3.46 7.88 11.27
N LEU A 175 2.26 8.43 11.03
CA LEU A 175 1.27 7.88 10.09
C LEU A 175 0.95 8.91 9.01
N TRP A 176 1.04 8.46 7.78
CA TRP A 176 0.61 9.13 6.57
C TRP A 176 -0.64 8.42 6.07
N GLN A 177 -1.81 9.01 6.31
CA GLN A 177 -3.08 8.48 5.83
C GLN A 177 -3.45 9.12 4.50
N VAL A 178 -3.76 8.28 3.52
CA VAL A 178 -4.36 8.66 2.25
C VAL A 178 -5.82 8.21 2.29
N PRO A 179 -6.78 9.11 2.54
CA PRO A 179 -8.19 8.72 2.66
C PRO A 179 -8.83 8.48 1.30
N GLN A 180 -9.99 7.81 1.29
CA GLN A 180 -10.70 7.37 0.09
C GLN A 180 -11.00 8.46 -0.94
N ASN A 181 -11.30 9.68 -0.51
CA ASN A 181 -11.53 10.79 -1.44
C ASN A 181 -10.25 11.23 -2.18
N VAL A 182 -9.09 10.89 -1.65
CA VAL A 182 -7.77 11.24 -2.22
C VAL A 182 -7.24 10.09 -3.05
N TYR A 183 -7.16 8.87 -2.51
CA TYR A 183 -6.73 7.73 -3.33
C TYR A 183 -7.70 7.47 -4.49
N GLY A 184 -8.99 7.78 -4.31
CA GLY A 184 -10.01 7.71 -5.37
C GLY A 184 -9.85 8.74 -6.49
N MET A 185 -8.93 9.71 -6.36
CA MET A 185 -8.51 10.60 -7.46
C MET A 185 -7.61 9.89 -8.46
N MET A 186 -7.05 8.73 -8.10
CA MET A 186 -6.08 8.00 -8.92
C MET A 186 -6.74 7.28 -10.09
N ARG A 187 -7.36 8.03 -11.00
CA ARG A 187 -8.12 7.52 -12.14
C ARG A 187 -7.22 7.24 -13.33
N VAL A 188 -7.54 6.16 -14.04
CA VAL A 188 -6.87 5.75 -15.27
C VAL A 188 -7.89 5.22 -16.27
N SER A 189 -7.62 5.34 -17.56
CA SER A 189 -8.47 4.73 -18.60
C SER A 189 -7.95 3.36 -19.02
N LEU A 190 -8.84 2.45 -19.41
CA LEU A 190 -8.43 1.15 -19.95
C LEU A 190 -7.61 1.30 -21.24
N ALA A 191 -7.92 2.29 -22.07
CA ALA A 191 -7.16 2.60 -23.28
C ALA A 191 -5.71 3.01 -22.95
N GLU A 192 -5.51 3.77 -21.88
CA GLU A 192 -4.17 4.16 -21.42
C GLU A 192 -3.40 2.94 -20.91
N LEU A 193 -4.02 2.07 -20.12
CA LEU A 193 -3.39 0.83 -19.66
C LEU A 193 -3.04 -0.11 -20.84
N GLU A 194 -3.92 -0.23 -21.83
CA GLU A 194 -3.66 -1.02 -23.04
C GLU A 194 -2.48 -0.46 -23.84
N ALA A 195 -2.36 0.86 -23.94
CA ALA A 195 -1.30 1.50 -24.72
C ALA A 195 0.04 1.57 -23.97
N ARG A 196 0.02 1.78 -22.64
CA ARG A 196 1.19 2.16 -21.84
C ARG A 196 1.63 1.10 -20.83
N VAL A 197 0.85 0.03 -20.60
CA VAL A 197 1.19 -1.04 -19.65
C VAL A 197 1.29 -2.38 -20.36
N LYS A 198 0.21 -2.80 -21.04
CA LYS A 198 0.13 -4.10 -21.73
C LYS A 198 1.32 -4.44 -22.63
N PRO A 199 1.92 -3.51 -23.41
CA PRO A 199 3.01 -3.87 -24.33
C PRO A 199 4.35 -4.13 -23.66
N HIS A 200 4.49 -3.91 -22.35
CA HIS A 200 5.77 -3.89 -21.65
C HIS A 200 6.06 -5.21 -20.91
N GLY A 201 6.27 -6.27 -21.70
CA GLY A 201 6.67 -7.59 -21.21
C GLY A 201 5.53 -8.40 -20.59
N GLU A 202 5.87 -9.56 -20.03
CA GLU A 202 4.88 -10.47 -19.43
C GLU A 202 4.17 -9.83 -18.24
N ILE A 203 4.89 -9.08 -17.40
CA ILE A 203 4.30 -8.34 -16.29
C ILE A 203 3.30 -7.28 -16.77
N GLY A 204 3.65 -6.49 -17.80
CA GLY A 204 2.75 -5.46 -18.33
C GLY A 204 1.46 -6.06 -18.90
N LYS A 205 1.60 -7.16 -19.65
CA LYS A 205 0.45 -7.93 -20.16
C LYS A 205 -0.42 -8.47 -19.02
N TYR A 206 0.21 -9.05 -18.00
CA TYR A 206 -0.50 -9.59 -16.84
C TYR A 206 -1.30 -8.53 -16.08
N LEU A 207 -0.67 -7.39 -15.76
CA LEU A 207 -1.31 -6.26 -15.07
C LEU A 207 -2.57 -5.78 -15.80
N PHE A 208 -2.51 -5.70 -17.13
CA PHE A 208 -3.65 -5.32 -17.96
C PHE A 208 -4.74 -6.40 -17.96
N ASP A 209 -4.38 -7.64 -18.28
CA ASP A 209 -5.36 -8.72 -18.47
C ASP A 209 -6.12 -9.04 -17.18
N GLN A 210 -5.46 -9.06 -16.02
CA GLN A 210 -6.12 -9.34 -14.74
C GLN A 210 -7.11 -8.22 -14.36
N LEU A 211 -6.77 -6.96 -14.67
CA LEU A 211 -7.65 -5.83 -14.42
C LEU A 211 -8.87 -5.86 -15.34
N ILE A 212 -8.68 -6.19 -16.63
CA ILE A 212 -9.80 -6.40 -17.56
C ILE A 212 -10.68 -7.56 -17.12
N GLN A 213 -10.09 -8.66 -16.64
CA GLN A 213 -10.85 -9.79 -16.12
C GLN A 213 -11.74 -9.38 -14.93
N TYR A 214 -11.24 -8.56 -14.01
CA TYR A 214 -12.05 -8.02 -12.93
C TYR A 214 -13.15 -7.09 -13.48
N ASN A 215 -12.80 -6.19 -14.40
CA ASN A 215 -13.72 -5.22 -15.02
C ASN A 215 -14.92 -5.88 -15.71
N ASP A 216 -14.66 -6.99 -16.39
CA ASP A 216 -15.66 -7.67 -17.21
C ASP A 216 -16.55 -8.62 -16.41
N ASP A 217 -16.22 -8.88 -15.13
CA ASP A 217 -17.05 -9.72 -14.26
C ASP A 217 -18.35 -8.97 -13.88
N PRO A 218 -19.53 -9.45 -14.36
CA PRO A 218 -20.81 -8.78 -14.10
C PRO A 218 -21.24 -8.86 -12.64
N ALA A 219 -20.56 -9.64 -11.79
CA ALA A 219 -20.78 -9.64 -10.35
C ALA A 219 -20.36 -8.31 -9.68
N HIS A 220 -19.50 -7.52 -10.34
CA HIS A 220 -19.03 -6.25 -9.81
C HIS A 220 -19.81 -5.06 -10.40
N GLY A 221 -20.41 -4.25 -9.52
CA GLY A 221 -21.09 -2.99 -9.91
C GLY A 221 -20.15 -1.80 -10.09
N TRP A 222 -18.85 -2.02 -9.86
CA TRP A 222 -17.77 -1.06 -10.01
C TRP A 222 -16.57 -1.83 -10.57
N PRO A 223 -15.76 -1.21 -11.44
CA PRO A 223 -15.76 0.20 -11.84
C PRO A 223 -16.49 0.50 -13.15
N ARG A 224 -16.31 1.72 -13.64
CA ARG A 224 -17.18 2.33 -14.66
C ARG A 224 -16.72 2.02 -16.08
N GLY A 225 -16.77 0.75 -16.47
CA GLY A 225 -16.59 0.27 -17.84
C GLY A 225 -15.19 0.52 -18.41
N GLU A 226 -14.87 1.77 -18.79
CA GLU A 226 -13.59 2.18 -19.38
C GLU A 226 -12.71 3.03 -18.43
N CYS A 227 -13.21 3.30 -17.22
CA CYS A 227 -12.55 4.13 -16.21
C CYS A 227 -12.29 3.30 -14.95
N TRP A 228 -11.01 3.15 -14.60
CA TRP A 228 -10.54 2.43 -13.41
C TRP A 228 -9.96 3.39 -12.35
N GLY A 229 -9.71 2.89 -11.13
CA GLY A 229 -8.95 3.58 -10.10
C GLY A 229 -7.77 2.74 -9.63
N LEU A 230 -6.55 3.27 -9.67
CA LEU A 230 -5.36 2.63 -9.10
C LEU A 230 -5.06 3.21 -7.71
N GLY A 231 -6.00 3.00 -6.77
CA GLY A 231 -6.04 3.67 -5.47
C GLY A 231 -4.79 3.46 -4.63
N ASP A 232 -4.09 2.35 -4.82
CA ASP A 232 -2.88 2.03 -4.06
C ASP A 232 -1.60 2.72 -4.52
N SER A 233 -1.56 3.16 -5.77
CA SER A 233 -0.36 3.75 -6.39
C SER A 233 0.20 5.00 -5.67
N PRO A 234 -0.61 5.88 -5.04
CA PRO A 234 -0.11 6.96 -4.21
C PRO A 234 0.83 6.53 -3.09
N ALA A 235 0.72 5.29 -2.59
CA ALA A 235 1.60 4.82 -1.53
C ALA A 235 3.09 4.80 -1.95
N VAL A 236 3.35 4.65 -3.25
CA VAL A 236 4.68 4.72 -3.84
C VAL A 236 5.08 6.16 -4.13
N SER A 237 4.22 6.92 -4.82
CA SER A 237 4.59 8.27 -5.25
C SER A 237 4.74 9.26 -4.09
N LEU A 238 4.02 9.08 -3.00
CA LEU A 238 4.15 9.93 -1.81
C LEU A 238 5.47 9.72 -1.05
N ILE A 239 6.16 8.59 -1.23
CA ILE A 239 7.51 8.40 -0.69
C ILE A 239 8.55 9.06 -1.62
N LEU A 240 8.27 9.15 -2.93
CA LEU A 240 9.12 9.84 -3.90
C LEU A 240 9.03 11.37 -3.78
N ASP A 241 7.81 11.88 -3.58
CA ASP A 241 7.51 13.29 -3.31
C ASP A 241 6.38 13.36 -2.29
N ASP A 242 6.70 13.78 -1.07
CA ASP A 242 5.77 13.76 0.05
C ASP A 242 4.78 14.94 0.06
N LEU A 243 4.88 15.82 -0.95
CA LEU A 243 4.02 16.98 -1.18
C LEU A 243 4.11 18.07 -0.09
N GLU A 244 5.21 18.12 0.67
CA GLU A 244 5.43 19.15 1.71
C GLU A 244 5.36 20.58 1.16
N TYR A 245 5.83 20.82 -0.06
CA TYR A 245 5.89 22.15 -0.67
C TYR A 245 4.69 22.50 -1.56
N SER A 246 3.68 21.64 -1.63
CA SER A 246 2.49 21.83 -2.46
C SER A 246 1.17 21.81 -1.67
N ASP A 247 1.26 21.94 -0.34
CA ASP A 247 0.12 21.85 0.58
C ASP A 247 -0.71 20.56 0.37
N GLY A 248 -0.03 19.45 0.00
CA GLY A 248 -0.67 18.20 -0.37
C GLY A 248 -1.32 17.45 0.80
N PHE A 249 -1.00 17.81 2.04
CA PHE A 249 -1.53 17.20 3.25
C PHE A 249 -1.81 18.23 4.35
N VAL A 250 -2.50 17.77 5.39
CA VAL A 250 -2.59 18.48 6.67
C VAL A 250 -2.24 17.56 7.83
N THR A 251 -1.74 18.17 8.89
CA THR A 251 -1.56 17.49 10.17
C THR A 251 -2.81 17.69 11.03
N VAL A 252 -3.41 16.60 11.51
CA VAL A 252 -4.61 16.63 12.35
C VAL A 252 -4.44 15.71 13.56
N PRO A 253 -5.13 15.95 14.68
CA PRO A 253 -5.23 14.96 15.74
C PRO A 253 -5.83 13.65 15.22
N ALA A 254 -5.24 12.52 15.59
CA ALA A 254 -5.74 11.21 15.20
C ALA A 254 -7.13 10.97 15.81
N PRO A 255 -8.14 10.65 15.00
CA PRO A 255 -9.47 10.38 15.52
C PRO A 255 -9.53 9.00 16.19
N ARG A 256 -10.54 8.81 17.05
CA ARG A 256 -11.04 7.47 17.37
C ARG A 256 -11.98 7.05 16.25
N ILE A 257 -11.95 5.78 15.87
CA ILE A 257 -12.83 5.24 14.84
C ILE A 257 -13.89 4.37 15.51
N THR A 258 -15.16 4.65 15.21
CA THR A 258 -16.30 3.89 15.70
C THR A 258 -16.55 2.64 14.86
N ALA A 259 -17.40 1.72 15.33
CA ALA A 259 -17.74 0.49 14.61
C ALA A 259 -18.40 0.74 13.25
N ASP A 260 -19.03 1.90 13.06
CA ASP A 260 -19.61 2.39 11.80
C ASP A 260 -18.63 3.27 10.99
N MET A 261 -17.33 3.24 11.31
CA MET A 261 -16.23 3.91 10.61
C MET A 261 -16.30 5.44 10.58
N HIS A 262 -17.03 6.04 11.51
CA HIS A 262 -17.02 7.49 11.72
C HIS A 262 -15.88 7.91 12.63
N TYR A 263 -15.40 9.13 12.42
CA TYR A 263 -14.30 9.72 13.16
C TYR A 263 -14.80 10.53 14.34
N VAL A 264 -14.33 10.18 15.52
CA VAL A 264 -14.57 10.89 16.78
C VAL A 264 -13.30 11.63 17.20
N HIS A 265 -13.34 12.95 17.02
CA HIS A 265 -12.24 13.87 17.34
C HIS A 265 -12.26 14.21 18.84
N HIS A 266 -11.51 13.44 19.64
CA HIS A 266 -11.56 13.49 21.10
C HIS A 266 -10.24 13.95 21.75
N GLN A 267 -9.18 14.10 20.97
CA GLN A 267 -7.84 14.42 21.46
C GLN A 267 -7.13 15.47 20.60
N THR A 268 -5.99 15.97 21.08
CA THR A 268 -5.18 16.98 20.38
C THR A 268 -3.69 16.67 20.31
N GLU A 269 -3.20 15.68 21.06
CA GLU A 269 -1.75 15.45 21.23
C GLU A 269 -1.17 14.56 20.14
N ARG A 270 -1.81 13.42 19.86
CA ARG A 270 -1.33 12.49 18.84
C ARG A 270 -1.76 12.98 17.46
N LEU A 271 -0.80 13.50 16.71
CA LEU A 271 -0.99 14.07 15.38
C LEU A 271 -0.62 13.09 14.27
N ILE A 272 -1.38 13.07 13.18
CA ILE A 272 -1.14 12.28 11.97
C ILE A 272 -1.13 13.17 10.74
N ARG A 273 -0.45 12.73 9.67
CA ARG A 273 -0.50 13.37 8.35
C ARG A 273 -1.67 12.79 7.57
N VAL A 274 -2.57 13.64 7.08
CA VAL A 274 -3.71 13.27 6.24
C VAL A 274 -3.59 13.97 4.91
N TYR A 275 -3.43 13.20 3.84
CA TYR A 275 -3.35 13.73 2.49
C TYR A 275 -4.70 14.33 2.04
N ARG A 276 -4.62 15.39 1.23
CA ARG A 276 -5.76 16.08 0.60
C ARG A 276 -5.74 15.96 -0.91
N ASN A 277 -4.57 15.68 -1.48
CA ASN A 277 -4.36 15.54 -2.90
C ASN A 277 -3.20 14.57 -3.18
N VAL A 278 -3.14 14.08 -4.41
CA VAL A 278 -2.03 13.30 -4.97
C VAL A 278 -1.75 13.80 -6.38
N ASP A 279 -0.49 13.78 -6.82
CA ASP A 279 -0.15 14.09 -8.23
C ASP A 279 -0.34 12.83 -9.09
N VAL A 280 -1.55 12.72 -9.65
CA VAL A 280 -1.97 11.65 -10.57
C VAL A 280 -1.01 11.54 -11.75
N ARG A 281 -0.61 12.68 -12.35
CA ARG A 281 0.25 12.69 -13.53
C ARG A 281 1.63 12.17 -13.20
N PHE A 282 2.23 12.69 -12.13
CA PHE A 282 3.54 12.23 -11.67
C PHE A 282 3.53 10.73 -11.36
N THR A 283 2.52 10.27 -10.62
CA THR A 283 2.38 8.86 -10.22
C THR A 283 2.32 7.94 -11.44
N LEU A 284 1.42 8.20 -12.38
CA LEU A 284 1.23 7.36 -13.56
C LEU A 284 2.40 7.43 -14.54
N GLU A 285 2.88 8.63 -14.89
CA GLU A 285 3.97 8.77 -15.87
C GLU A 285 5.29 8.20 -15.34
N ASP A 286 5.57 8.33 -14.04
CA ASP A 286 6.73 7.70 -13.44
C ASP A 286 6.62 6.17 -13.48
N MET A 287 5.45 5.60 -13.18
CA MET A 287 5.21 4.15 -13.27
C MET A 287 5.33 3.65 -14.73
N TYR A 288 4.68 4.32 -15.71
CA TYR A 288 4.75 3.95 -17.13
C TYR A 288 6.19 3.98 -17.63
N ALA A 289 6.93 5.05 -17.35
CA ALA A 289 8.32 5.18 -17.79
C ALA A 289 9.21 4.10 -17.17
N LYS A 290 9.04 3.79 -15.88
CA LYS A 290 9.78 2.73 -15.20
C LYS A 290 9.49 1.36 -15.81
N LEU A 291 8.23 1.05 -16.07
CA LEU A 291 7.81 -0.21 -16.69
C LEU A 291 8.35 -0.35 -18.12
N GLU A 292 8.26 0.70 -18.94
CA GLU A 292 8.82 0.71 -20.29
C GLU A 292 10.34 0.48 -20.28
N LEU A 293 11.07 1.19 -19.41
CA LEU A 293 12.52 1.05 -19.29
C LEU A 293 12.94 -0.32 -18.76
N PHE A 294 12.13 -0.92 -17.89
CA PHE A 294 12.33 -2.28 -17.41
C PHE A 294 12.17 -3.30 -18.53
N ALA A 295 11.07 -3.23 -19.29
CA ALA A 295 10.80 -4.13 -20.41
C ALA A 295 11.88 -4.01 -21.51
N LYS A 296 12.31 -2.79 -21.87
CA LYS A 296 13.41 -2.58 -22.82
C LYS A 296 14.72 -3.22 -22.35
N LYS A 297 15.02 -3.16 -21.05
CA LYS A 297 16.21 -3.78 -20.47
C LYS A 297 16.13 -5.31 -20.54
N GLN A 298 14.95 -5.90 -20.30
CA GLN A 298 14.76 -7.34 -20.43
C GLN A 298 14.86 -7.82 -21.88
N ALA A 299 14.30 -7.07 -22.84
CA ALA A 299 14.34 -7.43 -24.27
C ALA A 299 15.72 -7.24 -24.93
N GLY A 300 16.59 -6.40 -24.34
CA GLY A 300 17.97 -6.18 -24.80
C GLY A 300 19.02 -7.00 -24.05
N LYS A 301 18.62 -7.84 -23.09
CA LYS A 301 19.41 -8.97 -22.58
C LYS A 301 19.28 -10.13 -23.56
#